data_AF-A0AA38FHW1-F1
#
_entry.id   AF-A0AA38FHW1-F1
#
_cell.length_a   1.000
_cell.length_b   1.000
_cell.length_c   1.000
_cell.angle_alpha   90.00
_cell.angle_beta   90.00
_cell.angle_gamma   90.00
#
_symmetry.space_group_name_H-M   'P 1'
#
loop_
_entity.id
_entity.type
_entity.pdbx_description
1 polymer ?
#
loop_
_entity_poly.entity_id
_entity_poly.type
_entity_poly.pdbx_seq_one_letter_code
_entity_poly.pdbx_strand_id
1 'polypeptide(L)'
;MWTVRAVSDLRKSTCHWLYAWKSDFNAVCSKRRSFITQDPYDRDLLVKNLKPFDILVLNYTGNRQMQNKPLVVSDMMHNLGITSRLDEVFEAPSAVKEVLISQAALDHSFIGSEETNRRADDANKLGVMDLWTPENHYHWSISRYGGHVSASVNPVQGSRLFAS
;
A
#
# COMPACT_ATOMS: atom_id res chain seq x y z
N MET A 1 -23.38 -5.76 4.71
CA MET A 1 -22.61 -6.70 3.88
C MET A 1 -22.25 -5.96 2.61
N TRP A 2 -21.05 -5.38 2.54
CA TRP A 2 -20.62 -4.58 1.39
C TRP A 2 -19.60 -5.38 0.60
N THR A 3 -20.00 -5.79 -0.61
CA THR A 3 -19.16 -6.50 -1.57
C THR A 3 -18.42 -5.46 -2.40
N VAL A 4 -17.09 -5.45 -2.36
CA VAL A 4 -16.27 -4.67 -3.30
C VAL A 4 -16.39 -5.34 -4.66
N ARG A 5 -17.06 -4.70 -5.61
CA ARG A 5 -17.03 -5.10 -7.03
C ARG A 5 -15.86 -4.40 -7.70
N ALA A 6 -14.89 -5.16 -8.18
CA ALA A 6 -13.97 -4.69 -9.21
C ALA A 6 -14.73 -4.60 -10.53
N VAL A 7 -14.73 -3.44 -11.17
CA VAL A 7 -15.32 -3.25 -12.50
C VAL A 7 -14.40 -3.93 -13.51
N SER A 8 -14.82 -5.10 -13.98
CA SER A 8 -14.18 -5.84 -15.05
C SER A 8 -14.67 -5.33 -16.41
N ASP A 9 -14.09 -4.26 -16.93
CA ASP A 9 -14.09 -4.03 -18.39
C ASP A 9 -12.98 -3.05 -18.80
N LEU A 10 -11.84 -3.58 -19.23
CA LEU A 10 -10.93 -2.92 -20.17
C LEU A 10 -10.11 -4.00 -20.89
N ARG A 11 -10.27 -4.02 -22.20
CA ARG A 11 -9.83 -5.08 -23.10
C ARG A 11 -8.30 -5.22 -23.10
N LYS A 12 -7.85 -6.44 -22.79
CA LYS A 12 -6.70 -7.16 -23.38
C LYS A 12 -5.43 -6.32 -23.60
N SER A 13 -4.64 -6.12 -22.54
CA SER A 13 -3.14 -6.17 -22.52
C SER A 13 -2.53 -5.63 -21.21
N THR A 14 -3.32 -5.15 -20.26
CA THR A 14 -2.85 -4.49 -19.03
C THR A 14 -3.01 -5.34 -17.76
N CYS A 15 -3.48 -6.59 -17.85
CA CYS A 15 -3.96 -7.34 -16.69
C CYS A 15 -2.90 -8.09 -15.86
N HIS A 16 -1.59 -7.85 -16.05
CA HIS A 16 -0.55 -8.55 -15.30
C HIS A 16 0.00 -7.80 -14.07
N TRP A 17 -0.40 -6.53 -13.86
CA TRP A 17 0.22 -5.65 -12.85
C TRP A 17 -0.39 -5.71 -11.45
N LEU A 18 -1.51 -6.41 -11.25
CA LEU A 18 -2.29 -6.37 -9.99
C LEU A 18 -1.96 -7.49 -8.99
N TYR A 19 -1.00 -8.37 -9.29
CA TYR A 19 -0.85 -9.63 -8.53
C TYR A 19 0.21 -9.62 -7.44
N ALA A 20 0.98 -8.54 -7.29
CA ALA A 20 2.11 -8.49 -6.40
C ALA A 20 1.81 -7.60 -5.16
N TRP A 21 1.12 -8.12 -4.15
CA TRP A 21 0.83 -7.42 -2.88
C TRP A 21 0.79 -8.40 -1.70
N LYS A 22 1.93 -8.98 -1.29
CA LYS A 22 1.89 -10.01 -0.24
C LYS A 22 2.97 -10.02 0.82
N SER A 23 4.19 -9.48 0.62
CA SER A 23 5.22 -9.63 1.66
C SER A 23 5.07 -8.61 2.80
N ASP A 24 4.90 -7.32 2.51
CA ASP A 24 5.04 -6.28 3.53
C ASP A 24 3.70 -5.79 4.09
N PHE A 25 2.60 -6.09 3.39
CA PHE A 25 1.24 -5.93 3.90
C PHE A 25 0.93 -6.86 5.08
N ASN A 26 1.72 -7.92 5.31
CA ASN A 26 1.50 -8.84 6.43
C ASN A 26 1.81 -8.22 7.80
N ALA A 27 2.69 -7.23 7.89
CA ALA A 27 2.99 -6.58 9.16
C ALA A 27 1.92 -5.53 9.54
N VAL A 28 1.37 -4.83 8.55
CA VAL A 28 0.36 -3.79 8.76
C VAL A 28 -1.08 -4.35 8.75
N CYS A 29 -1.33 -5.45 8.05
CA CYS A 29 -2.66 -5.99 7.78
C CYS A 29 -2.72 -7.53 7.82
N SER A 30 -2.03 -8.16 8.77
CA SER A 30 -2.05 -9.61 9.03
C SER A 30 -3.46 -10.23 9.20
N LYS A 31 -4.54 -9.44 9.28
CA LYS A 31 -5.89 -9.95 9.15
C LYS A 31 -6.67 -9.16 8.11
N ARG A 32 -7.10 -9.86 7.06
CA ARG A 32 -8.21 -9.50 6.15
C ARG A 32 -9.58 -9.44 6.84
N ARG A 33 -9.57 -9.05 8.12
CA ARG A 33 -10.69 -8.93 9.03
C ARG A 33 -10.32 -7.79 9.95
N SER A 34 -10.47 -6.56 9.45
CA SER A 34 -10.40 -5.35 10.25
C SER A 34 -11.69 -4.58 10.08
N PHE A 35 -12.24 -4.07 11.17
CA PHE A 35 -13.40 -3.18 11.13
C PHE A 35 -12.94 -1.74 11.29
N ILE A 36 -13.59 -0.82 10.59
CA ILE A 36 -13.38 0.62 10.74
C ILE A 36 -14.64 1.19 11.36
N THR A 37 -14.50 1.85 12.50
CA THR A 37 -15.56 2.59 13.19
C THR A 37 -15.29 4.09 13.09
N GLN A 38 -16.36 4.87 13.13
CA GLN A 38 -16.26 6.33 13.25
C GLN A 38 -16.54 6.80 14.69
N ASP A 39 -17.30 5.99 15.44
CA ASP A 39 -17.69 6.28 16.81
C ASP A 39 -16.82 5.50 17.81
N PRO A 40 -16.24 6.16 18.84
CA PRO A 40 -15.45 5.50 19.88
C PRO A 40 -16.22 4.48 20.72
N TYR A 41 -17.53 4.66 20.94
CA TYR A 41 -18.37 3.71 21.67
C TYR A 41 -18.55 2.41 20.86
N ASP A 42 -18.83 2.53 19.56
CA ASP A 42 -18.91 1.38 18.66
C ASP A 42 -17.58 0.62 18.60
N ARG A 43 -16.46 1.36 18.56
CA ARG A 43 -15.11 0.78 18.66
C ARG A 43 -14.99 -0.08 19.91
N ASP A 44 -15.29 0.48 21.07
CA ASP A 44 -15.09 -0.20 22.36
C ASP A 44 -15.98 -1.45 22.49
N LEU A 45 -17.21 -1.37 21.98
CA LEU A 45 -18.10 -2.51 21.88
C LEU A 45 -17.52 -3.61 20.98
N LEU A 46 -17.04 -3.26 19.78
CA LEU A 46 -16.46 -4.22 18.84
C LEU A 46 -15.14 -4.81 19.35
N VAL A 47 -14.26 -4.00 19.94
CA VAL A 47 -13.01 -4.49 20.55
C VAL A 47 -13.33 -5.51 21.64
N LYS A 48 -14.29 -5.23 22.52
CA LYS A 48 -14.69 -6.15 23.59
C LYS A 48 -15.20 -7.49 23.05
N ASN A 49 -16.06 -7.44 22.03
CA ASN A 49 -16.71 -8.65 21.49
C ASN A 49 -15.81 -9.43 20.53
N LEU A 50 -14.89 -8.76 19.83
CA LEU A 50 -14.06 -9.36 18.77
C LEU A 50 -12.64 -9.71 19.23
N LYS A 51 -12.26 -9.34 20.46
CA LYS A 51 -10.98 -9.73 21.08
C LYS A 51 -10.68 -11.24 21.01
N PRO A 52 -11.63 -12.17 21.24
CA PRO A 52 -11.35 -13.61 21.15
C PRO A 52 -10.95 -14.07 19.75
N PHE A 53 -11.36 -13.33 18.72
CA PHE A 53 -11.04 -13.62 17.32
C PHE A 53 -9.79 -12.87 16.84
N ASP A 54 -9.19 -12.06 17.72
CA ASP A 54 -8.00 -11.25 17.46
C ASP A 54 -8.20 -10.38 16.19
N ILE A 55 -9.38 -9.79 16.07
CA ILE A 55 -9.77 -8.93 14.93
C ILE A 55 -9.41 -7.48 15.28
N LEU A 56 -8.73 -6.81 14.35
CA LEU A 56 -8.37 -5.41 14.51
C LEU A 56 -9.61 -4.51 14.32
N VAL A 57 -9.81 -3.56 15.24
CA VAL A 57 -10.84 -2.54 15.12
C VAL A 57 -10.15 -1.17 15.10
N LEU A 58 -10.27 -0.48 13.98
CA LEU A 58 -9.68 0.84 13.74
C LEU A 58 -10.75 1.90 13.94
N ASN A 59 -10.37 3.01 14.59
CA ASN A 59 -11.27 4.15 14.77
C ASN A 59 -10.79 5.33 13.93
N TYR A 60 -11.62 5.74 12.99
CA TYR A 60 -11.33 6.79 12.03
C TYR A 60 -12.26 7.97 12.27
N THR A 61 -11.72 9.08 12.75
CA THR A 61 -12.46 10.30 13.11
C THR A 61 -12.33 11.42 12.07
N GLY A 62 -11.89 11.11 10.84
CA GLY A 62 -11.84 12.06 9.73
C GLY A 62 -10.78 13.16 9.83
N ASN A 63 -10.02 13.24 10.92
CA ASN A 63 -9.20 14.40 11.24
C ASN A 63 -7.71 14.16 11.05
N ARG A 64 -7.31 13.61 9.90
CA ARG A 64 -5.89 13.54 9.51
C ARG A 64 -5.58 14.73 8.63
N GLN A 65 -4.95 15.76 9.21
CA GLN A 65 -4.17 16.68 8.39
C GLN A 65 -3.09 15.82 7.69
N MET A 66 -3.16 15.67 6.37
CA MET A 66 -2.05 15.12 5.58
C MET A 66 -0.86 16.06 5.80
N GLN A 67 -0.01 15.74 6.78
CA GLN A 67 1.06 16.64 7.21
C GLN A 67 2.16 16.80 6.15
N ASN A 68 2.23 15.91 5.16
CA ASN A 68 3.17 16.02 4.05
C ASN A 68 2.44 15.83 2.72
N LYS A 69 2.72 16.71 1.77
CA LYS A 69 2.27 16.54 0.37
C LYS A 69 3.00 15.31 -0.18
N PRO A 70 2.29 14.29 -0.69
CA PRO A 70 2.94 13.13 -1.24
C PRO A 70 3.77 13.52 -2.46
N LEU A 71 4.87 12.78 -2.66
CA LEU A 71 5.76 12.97 -3.80
C LEU A 71 4.96 12.77 -5.09
N VAL A 72 5.06 13.72 -6.01
CA VAL A 72 4.41 13.63 -7.33
C VAL A 72 5.34 12.84 -8.24
N VAL A 73 4.79 11.91 -9.02
CA VAL A 73 5.58 11.17 -10.01
C VAL A 73 6.14 12.17 -11.03
N SER A 74 7.46 12.20 -11.15
CA SER A 74 8.17 13.09 -12.08
C SER A 74 8.48 12.39 -13.41
N ASP A 75 8.80 13.15 -14.46
CA ASP A 75 9.21 12.58 -15.76
C ASP A 75 10.43 11.66 -15.63
N MET A 76 11.35 11.95 -14.72
CA MET A 76 12.51 11.09 -14.45
C MET A 76 12.09 9.74 -13.87
N MET A 77 11.09 9.72 -12.98
CA MET A 77 10.53 8.50 -12.42
C MET A 77 9.81 7.70 -13.52
N HIS A 78 9.05 8.35 -14.38
CA HIS A 78 8.43 7.71 -15.56
C HIS A 78 9.46 7.08 -16.50
N ASN A 79 10.59 7.76 -16.75
CA ASN A 79 11.68 7.21 -17.57
C ASN A 79 12.36 5.99 -16.94
N LEU A 80 12.34 5.87 -15.61
CA LEU A 80 12.78 4.66 -14.91
C LEU A 80 11.72 3.55 -14.90
N GLY A 81 10.54 3.78 -15.48
CA GLY A 81 9.43 2.83 -15.52
C GLY A 81 8.54 2.86 -14.27
N ILE A 82 8.62 3.91 -13.45
CA ILE A 82 7.66 4.16 -12.36
C ILE A 82 6.42 4.80 -12.95
N THR A 83 5.27 4.18 -12.77
CA THR A 83 4.04 4.58 -13.47
C THR A 83 3.11 5.43 -12.62
N SER A 84 2.90 5.05 -11.37
CA SER A 84 1.91 5.69 -10.49
C SER A 84 2.24 5.42 -9.03
N ARG A 85 1.57 6.14 -8.13
CA ARG A 85 1.55 5.77 -6.72
C ARG A 85 0.47 4.76 -6.40
N LEU A 86 0.63 4.12 -5.26
CA LEU A 86 -0.26 3.05 -4.84
C LEU A 86 -1.64 3.57 -4.43
N ASP A 87 -1.73 4.76 -3.84
CA ASP A 87 -3.01 5.43 -3.51
C ASP A 87 -3.85 5.81 -4.75
N GLU A 88 -3.22 5.95 -5.91
CA GLU A 88 -3.89 6.40 -7.14
C GLU A 88 -4.58 5.25 -7.89
N VAL A 89 -4.10 4.01 -7.74
CA VAL A 89 -4.55 2.88 -8.55
C VAL A 89 -5.72 2.07 -7.99
N PHE A 90 -6.03 2.19 -6.70
CA PHE A 90 -7.15 1.46 -6.09
C PHE A 90 -8.34 2.35 -5.76
N GLU A 91 -9.52 1.78 -5.93
CA GLU A 91 -10.80 2.39 -5.57
C GLU A 91 -11.33 1.79 -4.27
N ALA A 92 -11.72 2.65 -3.34
CA ALA A 92 -12.35 2.28 -2.08
C ALA A 92 -13.17 3.46 -1.54
N PRO A 93 -14.15 3.22 -0.65
CA PRO A 93 -14.81 4.31 0.08
C PRO A 93 -13.78 5.21 0.78
N SER A 94 -14.03 6.52 0.84
CA SER A 94 -13.07 7.52 1.34
C SER A 94 -12.46 7.14 2.70
N ALA A 95 -13.29 6.77 3.67
CA ALA A 95 -12.84 6.35 4.99
C ALA A 95 -11.89 5.13 4.94
N VAL A 96 -12.15 4.17 4.06
CA VAL A 96 -11.28 2.99 3.89
C VAL A 96 -9.98 3.39 3.20
N LYS A 97 -10.07 4.19 2.13
CA LYS A 97 -8.91 4.66 1.37
C LYS A 97 -7.96 5.45 2.26
N GLU A 98 -8.49 6.38 3.04
CA GLU A 98 -7.71 7.15 3.99
C GLU A 98 -7.09 6.28 5.06
N VAL A 99 -7.84 5.34 5.66
CA VAL A 99 -7.27 4.41 6.64
C VAL A 99 -6.13 3.59 6.03
N LEU A 100 -6.29 3.07 4.82
CA LEU A 100 -5.24 2.31 4.13
C LEU A 100 -4.00 3.14 3.85
N ILE A 101 -4.16 4.36 3.33
CA ILE A 101 -3.07 5.32 3.16
C ILE A 101 -2.40 5.59 4.52
N SER A 102 -3.20 5.79 5.56
CA SER A 102 -2.76 6.15 6.91
C SER A 102 -1.91 5.08 7.59
N GLN A 103 -2.24 3.80 7.36
CA GLN A 103 -1.63 2.64 8.02
C GLN A 103 -0.46 2.08 7.22
N ALA A 104 -0.56 2.09 5.89
CA ALA A 104 0.41 1.48 4.99
C ALA A 104 1.24 2.48 4.18
N ALA A 105 1.07 3.80 4.41
CA ALA A 105 1.78 4.88 3.71
C ALA A 105 1.72 4.75 2.17
N LEU A 106 0.54 4.38 1.65
CA LEU A 106 0.34 4.11 0.21
C LEU A 106 0.59 5.33 -0.69
N ASP A 107 0.53 6.52 -0.11
CA ASP A 107 0.86 7.82 -0.73
C ASP A 107 2.37 8.07 -0.88
N HIS A 108 3.20 7.19 -0.30
CA HIS A 108 4.65 7.17 -0.44
C HIS A 108 5.17 5.89 -1.10
N SER A 109 4.27 5.00 -1.51
CA SER A 109 4.56 3.74 -2.21
C SER A 109 4.36 3.90 -3.71
N PHE A 110 5.37 3.51 -4.49
CA PHE A 110 5.37 3.65 -5.95
C PHE A 110 5.26 2.31 -6.66
N ILE A 111 4.69 2.33 -7.86
CA ILE A 111 4.57 1.15 -8.72
C ILE A 111 5.57 1.27 -9.86
N GLY A 112 6.44 0.27 -9.97
CA GLY A 112 7.48 0.16 -10.98
C GLY A 112 7.27 -1.02 -11.92
N SER A 113 7.93 -0.94 -13.07
CA SER A 113 7.96 -1.99 -14.09
C SER A 113 9.09 -3.01 -13.83
N GLU A 114 9.18 -4.04 -14.68
CA GLU A 114 10.33 -4.96 -14.69
C GLU A 114 11.65 -4.23 -14.97
N GLU A 115 11.62 -3.16 -15.78
CA GLU A 115 12.82 -2.33 -16.02
C GLU A 115 13.25 -1.60 -14.73
N THR A 116 12.28 -1.09 -13.99
CA THR A 116 12.54 -0.45 -12.69
C THR A 116 13.11 -1.44 -11.68
N ASN A 117 12.69 -2.71 -11.73
CA ASN A 117 13.24 -3.78 -10.89
C ASN A 117 14.75 -3.97 -11.10
N ARG A 118 15.22 -3.91 -12.35
CA ARG A 118 16.65 -4.02 -12.68
C ARG A 118 17.45 -2.77 -12.29
N ARG A 119 16.78 -1.64 -12.15
CA ARG A 119 17.36 -0.32 -11.86
C ARG A 119 16.85 0.28 -10.55
N ALA A 120 16.53 -0.57 -9.56
CA ALA A 120 15.91 -0.14 -8.31
C ALA A 120 16.77 0.89 -7.54
N ASP A 121 18.10 0.77 -7.61
CA ASP A 121 19.01 1.73 -6.99
C ASP A 121 18.88 3.15 -7.59
N ASP A 122 18.54 3.28 -8.87
CA ASP A 122 18.28 4.57 -9.50
C ASP A 122 16.97 5.19 -8.98
N ALA A 123 15.97 4.37 -8.66
CA ALA A 123 14.72 4.85 -8.06
C ALA A 123 14.98 5.46 -6.67
N ASN A 124 15.84 4.84 -5.86
CA ASN A 124 16.20 5.38 -4.55
C ASN A 124 16.88 6.76 -4.65
N LYS A 125 17.75 6.96 -5.64
CA LYS A 125 18.40 8.27 -5.89
C LYS A 125 17.40 9.38 -6.23
N LEU A 126 16.22 9.03 -6.77
CA LEU A 126 15.13 9.97 -7.02
C LEU A 126 14.26 10.24 -5.77
N GLY A 127 14.64 9.72 -4.60
CA GLY A 127 13.91 9.89 -3.35
C GLY A 127 12.78 8.88 -3.13
N VAL A 128 12.72 7.81 -3.93
CA VAL A 128 11.77 6.71 -3.71
C VAL A 128 12.26 5.85 -2.55
N MET A 129 11.44 5.75 -1.51
CA MET A 129 11.76 4.95 -0.31
C MET A 129 10.96 3.65 -0.25
N ASP A 130 9.91 3.52 -1.05
CA ASP A 130 9.07 2.32 -1.14
C ASP A 130 8.64 2.08 -2.58
N LEU A 131 9.03 0.94 -3.15
CA LEU A 131 8.83 0.62 -4.57
C LEU A 131 8.33 -0.83 -4.75
N TRP A 132 7.18 -0.96 -5.40
CA TRP A 132 6.56 -2.22 -5.76
C TRP A 132 6.81 -2.53 -7.23
N THR A 133 7.49 -3.64 -7.53
CA THR A 133 7.64 -4.20 -8.87
C THR A 133 6.86 -5.53 -8.96
N PRO A 134 6.67 -6.11 -10.16
CA PRO A 134 5.99 -7.38 -10.30
C PRO A 134 6.62 -8.52 -9.50
N GLU A 135 7.94 -8.46 -9.31
CA GLU A 135 8.71 -9.54 -8.69
C GLU A 135 9.16 -9.21 -7.27
N ASN A 136 9.45 -7.94 -6.97
CA ASN A 136 10.06 -7.54 -5.70
C ASN A 136 9.41 -6.27 -5.14
N HIS A 137 9.37 -6.20 -3.82
CA HIS A 137 9.08 -4.98 -3.07
C HIS A 137 10.37 -4.51 -2.41
N TYR A 138 10.75 -3.29 -2.75
CA TYR A 138 11.93 -2.61 -2.22
C TYR A 138 11.50 -1.60 -1.18
N HIS A 139 12.11 -1.66 -0.02
CA HIS A 139 11.92 -0.70 1.05
C HIS A 139 13.28 -0.18 1.51
N TRP A 140 13.49 1.13 1.40
CA TRP A 140 14.71 1.79 1.88
C TRP A 140 14.46 2.51 3.18
N SER A 141 15.36 2.31 4.14
CA SER A 141 15.30 2.96 5.44
C SER A 141 16.59 3.72 5.71
N ILE A 142 16.48 4.92 6.27
CA ILE A 142 17.63 5.75 6.65
C ILE A 142 17.82 5.62 8.17
N SER A 143 19.02 5.19 8.57
CA SER A 143 19.38 5.11 9.99
C SER A 143 19.36 6.48 10.64
N ARG A 144 18.62 6.58 11.76
CA ARG A 144 18.55 7.79 12.59
C ARG A 144 19.89 8.18 13.21
N TYR A 145 20.82 7.23 13.36
CA TYR A 145 22.05 7.42 14.13
C TYR A 145 23.29 7.68 13.27
N GLY A 146 23.20 7.53 11.94
CA GLY A 146 24.36 7.70 11.07
C GLY A 146 24.05 7.99 9.60
N GLY A 147 22.79 8.21 9.23
CA GLY A 147 22.41 8.55 7.84
C GLY A 147 22.64 7.42 6.83
N HIS A 148 23.10 6.25 7.26
CA HIS A 148 23.26 5.09 6.39
C HIS A 148 21.90 4.64 5.87
N VAL A 149 21.83 4.41 4.56
CA VAL A 149 20.66 3.85 3.89
C VAL A 149 20.81 2.34 3.78
N SER A 150 19.83 1.60 4.27
CA SER A 150 19.71 0.16 4.03
C SER A 150 18.49 -0.13 3.17
N ALA A 151 18.59 -1.18 2.37
CA ALA A 151 17.49 -1.67 1.53
C ALA A 151 17.05 -3.05 2.02
N SER A 152 15.74 -3.24 2.16
CA SER A 152 15.09 -4.54 2.28
C SER A 152 14.44 -4.87 0.94
N VAL A 153 14.65 -6.10 0.46
CA VAL A 153 14.05 -6.59 -0.78
C VAL A 153 13.28 -7.86 -0.48
N ASN A 154 11.97 -7.80 -0.66
CA ASN A 154 11.08 -8.91 -0.40
C ASN A 154 10.43 -9.38 -1.72
N PRO A 155 10.50 -10.67 -2.06
CA PRO A 155 9.86 -11.17 -3.27
C PRO A 155 8.35 -11.07 -3.13
N VAL A 156 7.69 -10.55 -4.17
CA VAL A 156 6.24 -10.39 -4.13
C VAL A 156 5.54 -11.63 -4.66
N GLN A 157 4.67 -12.17 -3.82
CA GLN A 157 3.91 -13.36 -4.15
C GLN A 157 2.52 -13.00 -4.69
N GLY A 158 2.07 -13.79 -5.68
CA GLY A 158 0.72 -13.75 -6.22
C GLY A 158 -0.37 -13.76 -5.12
N SER A 159 -1.25 -12.76 -5.14
CA SER A 159 -2.39 -12.70 -4.21
C SER A 159 -3.56 -13.57 -4.68
N ARG A 160 -4.08 -14.41 -3.79
CA ARG A 160 -5.35 -15.13 -3.99
C ARG A 160 -6.60 -14.29 -3.73
N LEU A 161 -6.47 -13.00 -3.38
CA LEU A 161 -7.64 -12.11 -3.19
C LEU A 161 -8.30 -11.71 -4.49
N PHE A 162 -7.45 -11.48 -5.49
CA PHE A 162 -7.82 -10.88 -6.75
C PHE A 162 -7.70 -11.88 -7.89
N ALA A 163 -7.29 -13.11 -7.59
CA ALA A 163 -7.35 -14.24 -8.51
C ALA A 163 -8.80 -14.76 -8.54
N SER A 164 -9.57 -14.28 -9.51
CA SER A 164 -10.85 -14.86 -9.92
C SER A 164 -10.63 -15.98 -10.93
#